data_AF-A0A6N6PCU0-F1
#
_entry.id   AF-A0A6N6PCU0-F1
#
_cell.length_a   1.000
_cell.length_b   1.000
_cell.length_c   1.000
_cell.angle_alpha   90.00
_cell.angle_beta   90.00
_cell.angle_gamma   90.00
#
_symmetry.space_group_name_H-M   'P 1'
#
loop_
_entity.id
_entity.type
_entity.pdbx_description
1 polymer ?
#
loop_
_entity_poly.entity_id
_entity_poly.type
_entity_poly.pdbx_seq_one_letter_code
_entity_poly.pdbx_strand_id
1 'polypeptide(L)'
;MKALPSFLAALLLNTAAHAAPSGAVVREEGAIYLEDLLAKPVRLATIADAPIHYKIDRERYLGTLKKGQIVELQAISDAAYRVRGKAEQGQVAGWVDPKFFNALPQDFLANVKQNSARQQEVAALIAKNEVAMNMTPEEVSKALGKPGKKTSHLDAKGREEKWEFVKYERVPKEALARDKDGNLVKTVIYEKVPIGKLAVSFVNNLVSSLEQTEGTLDRAAQVKIIPAPFLVSFP
;
A
#
# COMPACT_ATOMS: atom_id res chain seq x y z
N MET A 1 24.10 55.79 23.95
CA MET A 1 23.10 54.72 24.21
C MET A 1 21.89 55.00 23.33
N LYS A 2 21.72 54.25 22.24
CA LYS A 2 20.55 54.32 21.35
C LYS A 2 20.11 52.89 21.07
N ALA A 3 18.90 52.58 21.51
CA ALA A 3 18.26 51.28 21.37
C ALA A 3 17.80 51.07 19.91
N LEU A 4 18.04 49.88 19.37
CA LEU A 4 17.49 49.41 18.11
C LEU A 4 16.69 48.13 18.42
N PRO A 5 15.39 48.05 18.12
CA PRO A 5 14.62 46.84 18.36
C PRO A 5 14.87 45.84 17.22
N SER A 6 15.51 44.72 17.55
CA SER A 6 15.59 43.55 16.66
C SER A 6 14.21 42.90 16.53
N PHE A 7 13.62 43.03 15.34
CA PHE A 7 12.50 42.21 14.90
C PHE A 7 12.96 40.75 14.78
N LEU A 8 12.55 39.91 15.74
CA LEU A 8 12.70 38.47 15.69
C LEU A 8 11.51 37.90 14.89
N ALA A 9 11.71 37.65 13.60
CA ALA A 9 10.74 36.93 12.78
C ALA A 9 10.81 35.44 13.12
N ALA A 10 9.86 34.96 13.94
CA ALA A 10 9.67 33.55 14.20
C ALA A 10 9.11 32.88 12.93
N LEU A 11 9.96 32.08 12.27
CA LEU A 11 9.57 31.23 11.15
C LEU A 11 8.77 30.04 11.68
N LEU A 12 7.44 30.11 11.60
CA LEU A 12 6.55 28.99 11.87
C LEU A 12 6.77 27.92 10.79
N LEU A 13 7.44 26.83 11.17
CA LEU A 13 7.43 25.58 10.41
C LEU A 13 6.01 25.03 10.40
N ASN A 14 5.31 25.28 9.30
CA ASN A 14 4.03 24.65 9.03
C ASN A 14 4.32 23.21 8.59
N THR A 15 4.46 22.30 9.56
CA THR A 15 4.37 20.87 9.29
C THR A 15 2.93 20.61 8.84
N ALA A 16 2.73 20.51 7.53
CA ALA A 16 1.52 19.95 6.97
C ALA A 16 1.46 18.48 7.37
N ALA A 17 0.99 18.23 8.60
CA ALA A 17 0.44 16.95 8.98
C ALA A 17 -0.64 16.65 7.95
N HIS A 18 -0.40 15.65 7.10
CA HIS A 18 -1.43 15.09 6.25
C HIS A 18 -2.56 14.68 7.20
N ALA A 19 -3.62 15.49 7.24
CA ALA A 19 -4.83 15.15 7.95
C ALA A 19 -5.33 13.84 7.34
N ALA A 20 -5.20 12.74 8.08
CA ALA A 20 -5.91 11.52 7.76
C ALA A 20 -7.39 11.89 7.59
N PRO A 21 -8.07 11.39 6.55
CA PRO A 21 -9.48 11.71 6.35
C PRO A 21 -10.24 11.36 7.63
N SER A 22 -10.95 12.35 8.18
CA SER A 22 -11.79 12.19 9.38
C SER A 22 -12.80 11.07 9.11
N GLY A 23 -12.54 9.89 9.68
CA GLY A 23 -13.24 8.64 9.37
C GLY A 23 -12.33 7.44 9.10
N ALA A 24 -11.01 7.63 9.01
CA ALA A 24 -10.05 6.54 8.91
C ALA A 24 -10.19 5.60 10.12
N VAL A 25 -10.59 4.37 9.85
CA VAL A 25 -10.73 3.32 10.87
C VAL A 25 -9.35 3.08 11.47
N VAL A 26 -9.26 3.11 12.82
CA VAL A 26 -8.02 2.70 13.50
C VAL A 26 -7.77 1.25 13.15
N ARG A 27 -6.64 0.99 12.48
CA ARG A 27 -6.28 -0.33 12.01
C ARG A 27 -5.55 -1.10 13.10
N GLU A 28 -6.06 -2.29 13.43
CA GLU A 28 -5.46 -3.17 14.44
C GLU A 28 -4.60 -4.25 13.77
N GLU A 29 -3.52 -4.65 14.43
CA GLU A 29 -2.61 -5.67 13.94
C GLU A 29 -3.31 -7.04 13.88
N GLY A 30 -2.98 -7.85 12.86
CA GLY A 30 -3.62 -9.14 12.63
C GLY A 30 -5.02 -9.07 11.99
N ALA A 31 -5.52 -7.88 11.70
CA ALA A 31 -6.77 -7.68 10.99
C ALA A 31 -6.57 -7.37 9.50
N ILE A 32 -7.40 -7.99 8.67
CA ILE A 32 -7.46 -7.76 7.23
C ILE A 32 -8.65 -6.83 6.96
N TYR A 33 -8.36 -5.61 6.51
CA TYR A 33 -9.36 -4.61 6.18
C TYR A 33 -9.87 -4.82 4.75
N LEU A 34 -11.17 -5.03 4.62
CA LEU A 34 -11.78 -5.43 3.35
C LEU A 34 -11.85 -4.30 2.32
N GLU A 35 -11.82 -3.04 2.77
CA GLU A 35 -11.77 -1.86 1.90
C GLU A 35 -10.53 -1.81 0.99
N ASP A 36 -9.44 -2.48 1.39
CA ASP A 36 -8.20 -2.55 0.60
C ASP A 36 -8.23 -3.66 -0.46
N LEU A 37 -9.20 -4.58 -0.34
CA LEU A 37 -9.28 -5.81 -1.13
C LEU A 37 -10.50 -5.85 -2.04
N LEU A 38 -11.61 -5.26 -1.60
CA LEU A 38 -12.91 -5.37 -2.22
C LEU A 38 -13.40 -4.02 -2.72
N ALA A 39 -13.87 -3.98 -3.96
CA ALA A 39 -14.53 -2.80 -4.50
C ALA A 39 -15.95 -2.59 -3.93
N LYS A 40 -16.59 -3.66 -3.44
CA LYS A 40 -17.96 -3.62 -2.91
C LYS A 40 -17.98 -4.00 -1.43
N PRO A 41 -18.80 -3.31 -0.61
CA PRO A 41 -18.92 -3.64 0.80
C PRO A 41 -19.59 -5.00 1.00
N VAL A 42 -19.09 -5.76 1.99
CA VAL A 42 -19.65 -7.05 2.39
C VAL A 42 -20.70 -6.82 3.47
N ARG A 43 -21.84 -7.50 3.34
CA ARG A 43 -22.94 -7.40 4.31
C ARG A 43 -23.21 -8.73 4.97
N LEU A 44 -23.37 -8.72 6.29
CA LEU A 44 -23.69 -9.89 7.10
C LEU A 44 -24.96 -9.66 7.89
N ALA A 45 -25.67 -10.75 8.19
CA ALA A 45 -26.82 -10.73 9.08
C ALA A 45 -26.42 -11.26 10.46
N THR A 46 -26.83 -10.56 11.52
CA THR A 46 -26.70 -11.08 12.89
C THR A 46 -27.70 -12.21 13.12
N ILE A 47 -27.24 -13.35 13.65
CA ILE A 47 -28.10 -14.51 13.96
C ILE A 47 -28.59 -14.52 15.41
N ALA A 48 -27.99 -13.69 16.26
CA ALA A 48 -28.37 -13.43 17.65
C ALA A 48 -27.97 -12.00 18.04
N ASP A 49 -28.40 -11.55 19.22
CA ASP A 49 -27.97 -10.27 19.79
C ASP A 49 -26.46 -10.29 20.01
N ALA A 50 -25.75 -9.34 19.38
CA ALA A 50 -24.30 -9.41 19.21
C ALA A 50 -23.62 -8.22 19.91
N PRO A 51 -22.85 -8.44 21.00
CA PRO A 51 -22.14 -7.37 21.67
C PRO A 51 -20.96 -6.89 20.83
N ILE A 52 -20.87 -5.57 20.64
CA ILE A 52 -19.80 -4.91 19.88
C ILE A 52 -18.80 -4.27 20.84
N HIS A 53 -17.51 -4.41 20.53
CA HIS A 53 -16.40 -3.93 21.35
C HIS A 53 -15.49 -3.01 20.56
N TYR A 54 -14.74 -2.14 21.24
CA TYR A 54 -13.89 -1.18 20.56
C TYR A 54 -12.65 -1.84 19.94
N LYS A 55 -12.06 -2.81 20.64
CA LYS A 55 -10.86 -3.54 20.26
C LYS A 55 -11.11 -5.02 19.95
N ILE A 56 -10.18 -5.63 19.23
CA ILE A 56 -10.20 -7.05 18.84
C ILE A 56 -10.16 -8.02 20.04
N ASP A 57 -9.48 -7.63 21.13
CA ASP A 57 -9.40 -8.34 22.40
C ASP A 57 -10.73 -8.35 23.19
N ARG A 58 -11.74 -7.65 22.66
CA ARG A 58 -13.07 -7.43 23.25
C ARG A 58 -13.05 -6.52 24.47
N GLU A 59 -12.04 -5.67 24.60
CA GLU A 59 -12.06 -4.57 25.54
C GLU A 59 -13.06 -3.49 25.13
N ARG A 60 -13.67 -2.87 26.14
CA ARG A 60 -14.61 -1.74 26.03
C ARG A 60 -15.82 -2.03 25.15
N TYR A 61 -16.91 -2.39 25.81
CA TYR A 61 -18.24 -2.52 25.21
C TYR A 61 -18.73 -1.21 24.58
N LEU A 62 -19.29 -1.29 23.37
CA LEU A 62 -19.84 -0.18 22.60
C LEU A 62 -21.35 -0.24 22.39
N GLY A 63 -21.98 -1.39 22.66
CA GLY A 63 -23.39 -1.60 22.38
C GLY A 63 -23.69 -3.03 21.93
N THR A 64 -24.96 -3.29 21.63
CA THR A 64 -25.42 -4.59 21.12
C THR A 64 -26.17 -4.38 19.81
N LEU A 65 -25.80 -5.15 18.80
CA LEU A 65 -26.52 -5.26 17.54
C LEU A 65 -27.68 -6.25 17.73
N LYS A 66 -28.87 -5.91 17.26
CA LYS A 66 -30.04 -6.80 17.43
C LYS A 66 -29.98 -7.95 16.43
N LYS A 67 -30.54 -9.10 16.80
CA LYS A 67 -30.73 -10.24 15.88
C LYS A 67 -31.46 -9.83 14.59
N GLY A 68 -31.01 -10.35 13.45
CA GLY A 68 -31.57 -10.11 12.12
C GLY A 68 -31.12 -8.79 11.48
N GLN A 69 -30.27 -8.03 12.15
CA GLN A 69 -29.73 -6.79 11.64
C GLN A 69 -28.68 -7.05 10.56
N ILE A 70 -28.80 -6.34 9.45
CA ILE A 70 -27.76 -6.31 8.41
C ILE A 70 -26.69 -5.29 8.79
N VAL A 71 -25.44 -5.74 8.83
CA VAL A 71 -24.27 -4.92 9.14
C VAL A 71 -23.24 -5.00 8.01
N GLU A 72 -22.43 -3.97 7.91
CA GLU A 72 -21.30 -3.92 6.97
C GLU A 72 -20.07 -4.55 7.62
N LEU A 73 -19.49 -5.57 7.00
CA LEU A 73 -18.23 -6.16 7.41
C LEU A 73 -17.07 -5.33 6.89
N GLN A 74 -16.28 -4.78 7.80
CA GLN A 74 -15.18 -3.87 7.48
C GLN A 74 -13.82 -4.56 7.54
N ALA A 75 -13.63 -5.46 8.52
CA ALA A 75 -12.38 -6.21 8.67
C ALA A 75 -12.60 -7.60 9.26
N ILE A 76 -11.68 -8.50 8.95
CA ILE A 76 -11.67 -9.89 9.42
C ILE A 76 -10.36 -10.12 10.17
N SER A 77 -10.46 -10.75 11.34
CA SER A 77 -9.31 -11.33 12.05
C SER A 77 -9.63 -12.77 12.41
N ASP A 78 -8.64 -13.48 12.95
CA ASP A 78 -8.84 -14.86 13.42
C ASP A 78 -9.76 -14.92 14.67
N ALA A 79 -9.85 -13.84 15.45
CA ALA A 79 -10.61 -13.81 16.71
C ALA A 79 -11.98 -13.12 16.60
N ALA A 80 -12.10 -12.09 15.76
CA ALA A 80 -13.29 -11.24 15.66
C ALA A 80 -13.47 -10.61 14.29
N TYR A 81 -14.69 -10.21 13.98
CA TYR A 81 -15.04 -9.42 12.80
C TYR A 81 -15.32 -8.00 13.20
N ARG A 82 -14.71 -7.04 12.49
CA ARG A 82 -15.05 -5.63 12.65
C ARG A 82 -16.22 -5.30 11.74
N VAL A 83 -17.30 -4.82 12.34
CA VAL A 83 -18.53 -4.48 11.63
C VAL A 83 -18.96 -3.05 11.93
N ARG A 84 -19.68 -2.45 10.99
CA ARG A 84 -20.40 -1.19 11.15
C ARG A 84 -21.90 -1.46 11.10
N GLY A 85 -22.60 -0.98 12.12
CA GLY A 85 -24.04 -1.17 12.26
C GLY A 85 -24.65 -0.19 13.26
N LYS A 86 -25.95 -0.34 13.51
CA LYS A 86 -26.71 0.52 14.42
C LYS A 86 -27.00 -0.21 15.73
N ALA A 87 -26.44 0.26 16.83
CA ALA A 87 -26.80 -0.17 18.17
C ALA A 87 -27.86 0.78 18.77
N GLU A 88 -28.27 0.50 20.02
CA GLU A 88 -29.25 1.30 20.76
C GLU A 88 -28.83 2.78 20.90
N GLN A 89 -27.52 3.04 21.00
CA GLN A 89 -26.95 4.39 21.14
C GLN A 89 -26.72 5.11 19.80
N GLY A 90 -26.99 4.46 18.67
CA GLY A 90 -26.77 5.01 17.33
C GLY A 90 -25.83 4.15 16.47
N GLN A 91 -25.23 4.76 15.45
CA GLN A 91 -24.28 4.07 14.57
C GLN A 91 -22.99 3.79 15.33
N VAL A 92 -22.54 2.54 15.29
CA VAL A 92 -21.35 2.03 15.97
C VAL A 92 -20.51 1.21 15.00
N ALA A 93 -19.19 1.23 15.20
CA ALA A 93 -18.25 0.40 14.48
C ALA A 93 -17.25 -0.23 15.46
N GLY A 94 -17.07 -1.54 15.38
CA GLY A 94 -16.30 -2.28 16.38
C GLY A 94 -16.30 -3.78 16.11
N TRP A 95 -15.69 -4.52 17.03
CA TRP A 95 -15.41 -5.94 16.93
C TRP A 95 -16.50 -6.80 17.56
N VAL A 96 -16.89 -7.83 16.84
CA VAL A 96 -17.92 -8.79 17.23
C VAL A 96 -17.40 -10.20 16.97
N ASP A 97 -17.71 -11.12 17.87
CA ASP A 97 -17.35 -12.54 17.73
C ASP A 97 -18.06 -13.15 16.49
N PRO A 98 -17.35 -13.89 15.62
CA PRO A 98 -17.91 -14.41 14.37
C PRO A 98 -19.15 -15.29 14.55
N LYS A 99 -19.29 -15.93 15.73
CA LYS A 99 -20.44 -16.81 16.03
C LYS A 99 -21.79 -16.09 16.01
N PHE A 100 -21.80 -14.75 16.08
CA PHE A 100 -23.02 -13.95 16.03
C PHE A 100 -23.49 -13.64 14.60
N PHE A 101 -22.76 -14.07 13.58
CA PHE A 101 -23.12 -13.87 12.18
C PHE A 101 -23.42 -15.19 11.48
N ASN A 102 -24.07 -15.09 10.32
CA ASN A 102 -24.07 -16.19 9.36
C ASN A 102 -22.63 -16.53 8.95
N ALA A 103 -22.35 -17.84 8.77
CA ALA A 103 -21.04 -18.29 8.35
C ALA A 103 -20.65 -17.65 7.00
N LEU A 104 -19.43 -17.14 6.93
CA LEU A 104 -18.86 -16.68 5.66
C LEU A 104 -18.59 -17.90 4.76
N PRO A 105 -18.73 -17.77 3.44
CA PRO A 105 -18.29 -18.80 2.51
C PRO A 105 -16.80 -19.11 2.74
N GLN A 106 -16.46 -20.40 2.83
CA GLN A 106 -15.08 -20.83 3.12
C GLN A 106 -14.10 -20.32 2.05
N ASP A 107 -14.49 -20.37 0.78
CA ASP A 107 -13.69 -19.88 -0.34
C ASP A 107 -13.43 -18.37 -0.22
N PHE A 108 -14.41 -17.60 0.25
CA PHE A 108 -14.25 -16.16 0.46
C PHE A 108 -13.17 -15.86 1.52
N LEU A 109 -13.21 -16.56 2.66
CA LEU A 109 -12.20 -16.37 3.71
C LEU A 109 -10.79 -16.77 3.25
N ALA A 110 -10.67 -17.91 2.55
CA ALA A 110 -9.40 -18.35 1.98
C ALA A 110 -8.84 -17.31 1.00
N ASN A 111 -9.69 -16.81 0.11
CA ASN A 111 -9.35 -15.80 -0.89
C ASN A 111 -8.91 -14.47 -0.26
N VAL A 112 -9.61 -13.97 0.77
CA VAL A 112 -9.22 -12.76 1.51
C VAL A 112 -7.84 -12.92 2.16
N LYS A 113 -7.59 -14.05 2.83
CA LYS A 113 -6.30 -14.34 3.48
C LYS A 113 -5.16 -14.42 2.47
N GLN A 114 -5.36 -15.14 1.37
CA GLN A 114 -4.36 -15.29 0.32
C GLN A 114 -4.04 -13.94 -0.36
N ASN A 115 -5.06 -13.12 -0.64
CA ASN A 115 -4.82 -11.79 -1.21
C ASN A 115 -4.10 -10.86 -0.22
N SER A 116 -4.43 -10.92 1.07
CA SER A 116 -3.72 -10.15 2.09
C SER A 116 -2.24 -10.55 2.17
N ALA A 117 -1.93 -11.84 2.15
CA ALA A 117 -0.56 -12.34 2.11
C ALA A 117 0.20 -11.85 0.86
N ARG A 118 -0.43 -11.91 -0.32
CA ARG A 118 0.13 -11.34 -1.55
C ARG A 118 0.43 -9.85 -1.39
N GLN A 119 -0.50 -9.05 -0.84
CA GLN A 119 -0.30 -7.62 -0.65
C GLN A 119 0.90 -7.31 0.26
N GLN A 120 1.11 -8.10 1.32
CA GLN A 120 2.28 -7.96 2.20
C GLN A 120 3.58 -8.25 1.45
N GLU A 121 3.62 -9.31 0.64
CA GLU A 121 4.78 -9.62 -0.19
C GLU A 121 5.09 -8.53 -1.22
N VAL A 122 4.06 -8.00 -1.87
CA VAL A 122 4.18 -6.88 -2.83
C VAL A 122 4.65 -5.62 -2.12
N ALA A 123 4.10 -5.28 -0.95
CA ALA A 123 4.52 -4.12 -0.17
C ALA A 123 5.99 -4.23 0.25
N ALA A 124 6.45 -5.43 0.63
CA ALA A 124 7.85 -5.68 0.95
C ALA A 124 8.78 -5.50 -0.26
N LEU A 125 8.34 -5.88 -1.47
CA LEU A 125 9.09 -5.65 -2.72
C LEU A 125 9.14 -4.17 -3.10
N ILE A 126 8.02 -3.47 -3.00
CA ILE A 126 7.94 -2.02 -3.24
C ILE A 126 8.89 -1.28 -2.30
N ALA A 127 8.91 -1.63 -1.00
CA ALA A 127 9.82 -1.01 -0.03
C ALA A 127 11.30 -1.20 -0.37
N LYS A 128 11.64 -2.29 -1.09
CA LYS A 128 13.00 -2.58 -1.56
C LYS A 128 13.29 -2.05 -2.97
N ASN A 129 12.31 -1.45 -3.65
CA ASN A 129 12.36 -1.08 -5.07
C ASN A 129 12.68 -2.29 -5.98
N GLU A 130 12.09 -3.44 -5.67
CA GLU A 130 12.25 -4.69 -6.41
C GLU A 130 10.95 -5.05 -7.17
N VAL A 131 11.10 -5.87 -8.21
CA VAL A 131 9.98 -6.38 -9.02
C VAL A 131 10.02 -7.90 -9.08
N ALA A 132 8.83 -8.51 -9.06
CA ALA A 132 8.61 -9.95 -9.14
C ALA A 132 7.65 -10.28 -10.30
N MET A 133 7.66 -11.56 -10.73
CA MET A 133 6.68 -12.07 -11.70
C MET A 133 5.26 -11.95 -11.14
N ASN A 134 4.27 -11.73 -12.01
CA ASN A 134 2.86 -11.52 -11.65
C ASN A 134 2.55 -10.26 -10.82
N MET A 135 3.48 -9.31 -10.72
CA MET A 135 3.14 -7.96 -10.29
C MET A 135 2.31 -7.24 -11.37
N THR A 136 1.44 -6.32 -10.96
CA THR A 136 0.70 -5.47 -11.90
C THR A 136 1.52 -4.23 -12.29
N PRO A 137 1.23 -3.58 -13.42
CA PRO A 137 1.88 -2.32 -13.80
C PRO A 137 1.81 -1.23 -12.72
N GLU A 138 0.71 -1.16 -11.97
CA GLU A 138 0.53 -0.22 -10.87
C GLU A 138 1.48 -0.53 -9.71
N GLU A 139 1.65 -1.80 -9.36
CA GLU A 139 2.59 -2.24 -8.34
C GLU A 139 4.04 -1.99 -8.78
N VAL A 140 4.38 -2.27 -10.05
CA VAL A 140 5.71 -1.98 -10.62
C VAL A 140 5.99 -0.48 -10.62
N SER A 141 5.01 0.34 -10.99
CA SER A 141 5.13 1.81 -10.96
C SER A 141 5.34 2.33 -9.55
N LYS A 142 4.69 1.73 -8.54
CA LYS A 142 4.95 2.05 -7.12
C LYS A 142 6.36 1.64 -6.68
N ALA A 143 6.88 0.51 -7.16
CA ALA A 143 8.20 0.01 -6.81
C ALA A 143 9.35 0.78 -7.48
N LEU A 144 9.24 1.09 -8.77
CA LEU A 144 10.33 1.63 -9.59
C LEU A 144 10.10 3.09 -10.05
N GLY A 145 8.91 3.62 -9.84
CA GLY A 145 8.50 4.92 -10.37
C GLY A 145 8.13 4.86 -11.85
N LYS A 146 8.26 6.00 -12.53
CA LYS A 146 7.87 6.13 -13.94
C LYS A 146 8.91 5.48 -14.85
N PRO A 147 8.51 4.64 -15.82
CA PRO A 147 9.44 4.10 -16.80
C PRO A 147 9.99 5.22 -17.71
N GLY A 148 11.22 5.05 -18.18
CA GLY A 148 11.83 5.96 -19.15
C GLY A 148 11.22 5.79 -20.55
N LYS A 149 10.78 4.57 -20.87
CA LYS A 149 10.06 4.26 -22.11
C LYS A 149 8.98 3.21 -21.86
N LYS A 150 7.83 3.40 -22.50
CA LYS A 150 6.72 2.44 -22.53
C LYS A 150 6.40 2.08 -23.98
N THR A 151 6.29 0.79 -24.26
CA THR A 151 5.80 0.26 -25.54
C THR A 151 4.63 -0.65 -25.23
N SER A 152 3.56 -0.54 -26.03
CA SER A 152 2.36 -1.37 -25.87
C SER A 152 2.00 -1.95 -27.23
N HIS A 153 1.69 -3.23 -27.23
CA HIS A 153 1.22 -3.98 -28.38
C HIS A 153 -0.10 -4.66 -28.02
N LEU A 154 -1.03 -4.69 -28.95
CA LEU A 154 -2.33 -5.32 -28.79
C LEU A 154 -2.61 -6.16 -30.03
N ASP A 155 -2.71 -7.47 -29.84
CA ASP A 155 -2.99 -8.43 -30.90
C ASP A 155 -4.16 -9.37 -30.49
N ALA A 156 -4.42 -10.38 -31.32
CA ALA A 156 -5.46 -11.38 -31.04
C ALA A 156 -5.18 -12.25 -29.80
N LYS A 157 -3.93 -12.32 -29.32
CA LYS A 157 -3.52 -13.11 -28.16
C LYS A 157 -3.63 -12.32 -26.86
N GLY A 158 -3.59 -11.00 -26.93
CA GLY A 158 -3.86 -10.11 -25.81
C GLY A 158 -3.09 -8.80 -25.86
N ARG A 159 -3.05 -8.12 -24.71
CA ARG A 159 -2.22 -6.93 -24.53
C ARG A 159 -0.86 -7.34 -24.00
N GLU A 160 0.17 -6.89 -24.70
CA GLU A 160 1.56 -6.94 -24.26
C GLU A 160 2.08 -5.52 -24.02
N GLU A 161 2.85 -5.33 -22.95
CA GLU A 161 3.55 -4.07 -22.71
C GLU A 161 5.01 -4.33 -22.36
N LYS A 162 5.90 -3.45 -22.79
CA LYS A 162 7.32 -3.45 -22.39
C LYS A 162 7.67 -2.09 -21.80
N TRP A 163 8.17 -2.09 -20.57
CA TRP A 163 8.57 -0.89 -19.85
C TRP A 163 10.07 -0.93 -19.61
N GLU A 164 10.77 0.14 -19.96
CA GLU A 164 12.22 0.24 -19.80
C GLU A 164 12.56 1.29 -18.73
N PHE A 165 13.41 0.89 -17.79
CA PHE A 165 13.91 1.68 -16.68
C PHE A 165 15.43 1.82 -16.78
N VAL A 166 15.94 2.97 -16.35
CA VAL A 166 17.38 3.23 -16.22
C VAL A 166 17.68 3.43 -14.74
N LYS A 167 18.57 2.60 -14.20
CA LYS A 167 19.06 2.74 -12.83
C LYS A 167 20.18 3.77 -12.82
N TYR A 168 20.09 4.75 -11.92
CA TYR A 168 21.10 5.79 -11.76
C TYR A 168 21.77 5.67 -10.39
N GLU A 169 23.07 5.90 -10.36
CA GLU A 169 23.84 6.15 -9.14
C GLU A 169 24.16 7.63 -9.04
N ARG A 170 24.15 8.18 -7.83
CA ARG A 170 24.55 9.56 -7.58
C ARG A 170 26.00 9.58 -7.14
N VAL A 171 26.90 9.90 -8.08
CA VAL A 171 28.33 9.93 -7.79
C VAL A 171 28.71 11.34 -7.33
N PRO A 172 29.37 11.49 -6.17
CA PRO A 172 29.87 12.79 -5.73
C PRO A 172 31.02 13.23 -6.63
N LYS A 173 30.96 14.47 -7.10
CA LYS A 173 32.06 15.13 -7.80
C LYS A 173 32.39 16.45 -7.11
N GLU A 174 33.68 16.69 -6.91
CA GLU A 174 34.17 17.99 -6.45
C GLU A 174 34.07 19.00 -7.60
N ALA A 175 33.42 20.13 -7.32
CA ALA A 175 33.36 21.26 -8.21
C ALA A 175 33.79 22.53 -7.47
N LEU A 176 34.34 23.50 -8.19
CA LEU A 176 34.57 24.84 -7.66
C LEU A 176 33.32 25.67 -7.90
N ALA A 177 32.73 26.20 -6.84
CA ALA A 177 31.65 27.17 -6.91
C ALA A 177 32.09 28.48 -6.27
N ARG A 178 31.43 29.59 -6.63
CA ARG A 178 31.63 30.86 -5.93
C ARG A 178 30.69 30.95 -4.75
N ASP A 179 31.21 31.37 -3.60
CA ASP A 179 30.39 31.75 -2.46
C ASP A 179 29.74 33.13 -2.68
N LYS A 180 28.97 33.60 -1.69
CA LYS A 180 28.29 34.90 -1.75
C LYS A 180 29.25 36.09 -1.83
N ASP A 181 30.49 35.90 -1.39
CA ASP A 181 31.55 36.92 -1.38
C ASP A 181 32.44 36.82 -2.63
N GLY A 182 32.17 35.87 -3.52
CA GLY A 182 32.85 35.67 -4.79
C GLY A 182 34.11 34.81 -4.73
N ASN A 183 34.45 34.24 -3.56
CA ASN A 183 35.59 33.35 -3.40
C ASN A 183 35.28 31.97 -4.00
N LEU A 184 36.30 31.33 -4.58
CA LEU A 184 36.18 29.95 -5.06
C LEU A 184 36.26 28.99 -3.88
N VAL A 185 35.17 28.28 -3.62
CA VAL A 185 35.07 27.23 -2.60
C VAL A 185 34.82 25.88 -3.26
N LYS A 186 35.43 24.83 -2.70
CA LYS A 186 35.12 23.46 -3.09
C LYS A 186 33.72 23.11 -2.61
N THR A 187 32.91 22.58 -3.52
CA THR A 187 31.58 22.05 -3.22
C THR A 187 31.44 20.64 -3.80
N VAL A 188 30.61 19.82 -3.17
CA VAL A 188 30.29 18.47 -3.65
C VAL A 188 28.97 18.52 -4.39
N ILE A 189 29.00 18.24 -5.68
CA ILE A 189 27.80 18.08 -6.51
C ILE A 189 27.57 16.59 -6.78
N TYR A 190 26.31 16.17 -6.77
CA TYR A 190 25.93 14.78 -7.04
C TYR A 190 25.40 14.64 -8.46
N GLU A 191 26.23 14.05 -9.32
CA GLU A 191 25.87 13.76 -10.71
C GLU A 191 25.16 12.40 -10.82
N LYS A 192 24.11 12.34 -11.63
CA LYS A 192 23.37 11.10 -11.91
C LYS A 192 24.05 10.36 -13.05
N VAL A 193 24.67 9.22 -12.76
CA VAL A 193 25.31 8.36 -13.76
C VAL A 193 24.46 7.10 -13.96
N PRO A 194 24.12 6.71 -15.20
CA PRO A 194 23.40 5.46 -15.44
C PRO A 194 24.30 4.27 -15.13
N ILE A 195 23.82 3.34 -14.31
CA ILE A 195 24.56 2.14 -13.88
C ILE A 195 23.94 0.82 -14.33
N GLY A 196 22.78 0.88 -14.99
CA GLY A 196 22.14 -0.30 -15.58
C GLY A 196 20.76 0.00 -16.15
N LYS A 197 20.23 -0.96 -16.90
CA LYS A 197 18.88 -0.90 -17.48
C LYS A 197 18.08 -2.11 -17.04
N LEU A 198 16.80 -1.91 -16.78
CA LEU A 198 15.83 -2.96 -16.48
C LEU A 198 14.66 -2.83 -17.45
N ALA A 199 14.41 -3.87 -18.21
CA ALA A 199 13.22 -4.02 -19.03
C ALA A 199 12.24 -4.99 -18.35
N VAL A 200 11.00 -4.55 -18.18
CA VAL A 200 9.89 -5.31 -17.61
C VAL A 200 8.87 -5.54 -18.70
N SER A 201 8.58 -6.80 -19.00
CA SER A 201 7.52 -7.16 -19.95
C SER A 201 6.27 -7.60 -19.22
N PHE A 202 5.12 -7.22 -19.75
CA PHE A 202 3.81 -7.55 -19.23
C PHE A 202 3.01 -8.30 -20.28
N VAL A 203 2.33 -9.35 -19.85
CA VAL A 203 1.32 -10.07 -20.64
C VAL A 203 0.05 -10.07 -19.81
N ASN A 204 -1.08 -9.68 -20.40
CA ASN A 204 -2.38 -9.62 -19.71
C ASN A 204 -2.32 -8.82 -18.39
N ASN A 205 -1.59 -7.70 -18.42
CA ASN A 205 -1.43 -6.80 -17.27
C ASN A 205 -0.66 -7.40 -16.07
N LEU A 206 0.18 -8.41 -16.31
CA LEU A 206 1.03 -9.04 -15.31
C LEU A 206 2.47 -9.15 -15.80
N VAL A 207 3.43 -8.92 -14.91
CA VAL A 207 4.86 -9.10 -15.22
C VAL A 207 5.11 -10.55 -15.66
N SER A 208 5.60 -10.70 -16.89
CA SER A 208 5.92 -11.99 -17.50
C SER A 208 7.42 -12.22 -17.66
N SER A 209 8.21 -11.15 -17.81
CA SER A 209 9.67 -11.26 -17.89
C SER A 209 10.40 -10.02 -17.36
N LEU A 210 11.63 -10.23 -16.90
CA LEU A 210 12.57 -9.19 -16.47
C LEU A 210 13.89 -9.39 -17.20
N GLU A 211 14.36 -8.34 -17.87
CA GLU A 211 15.64 -8.30 -18.57
C GLU A 211 16.50 -7.21 -17.95
N GLN A 212 17.66 -7.56 -17.40
CA GLN A 212 18.61 -6.59 -16.85
C GLN A 212 19.87 -6.53 -17.72
N THR A 213 20.24 -5.33 -18.15
CA THR A 213 21.41 -5.08 -19.00
C THR A 213 22.35 -4.11 -18.30
N GLU A 214 23.62 -4.49 -18.19
CA GLU A 214 24.73 -3.78 -17.50
C GLU A 214 24.63 -3.76 -15.95
N GLY A 215 25.78 -3.99 -15.31
CA GLY A 215 25.94 -4.33 -13.90
C GLY A 215 26.21 -5.84 -13.71
N THR A 216 26.91 -6.24 -12.65
CA THR A 216 26.98 -7.65 -12.25
C THR A 216 25.54 -8.16 -12.19
N LEU A 217 25.21 -9.12 -13.07
CA LEU A 217 24.09 -10.01 -12.81
C LEU A 217 24.32 -10.48 -11.39
N ASP A 218 23.48 -10.07 -10.45
CA ASP A 218 23.42 -10.77 -9.19
C ASP A 218 23.08 -12.19 -9.61
N ARG A 219 24.08 -13.08 -9.67
CA ARG A 219 23.89 -14.49 -10.04
C ARG A 219 22.98 -15.19 -9.01
N ALA A 220 22.65 -14.49 -7.93
CA ALA A 220 21.68 -14.80 -6.90
C ALA A 220 20.29 -14.14 -7.09
N ALA A 221 20.04 -13.38 -8.18
CA ALA A 221 18.73 -12.82 -8.51
C ALA A 221 17.78 -13.94 -8.93
N GLN A 222 17.36 -14.74 -7.97
CA GLN A 222 16.27 -15.69 -8.14
C GLN A 222 15.03 -14.90 -8.52
N VAL A 223 14.43 -15.27 -9.64
CA VAL A 223 13.16 -14.70 -10.08
C VAL A 223 12.13 -15.01 -9.01
N LYS A 224 11.76 -14.00 -8.22
CA LYS A 224 10.67 -14.15 -7.25
C LYS A 224 9.36 -14.18 -8.01
N ILE A 225 8.57 -15.20 -7.77
CA ILE A 225 7.23 -15.36 -8.33
C ILE A 225 6.24 -15.15 -7.20
N ILE A 226 5.39 -14.14 -7.33
CA ILE A 226 4.25 -13.96 -6.42
C ILE A 226 3.00 -14.59 -7.05
N PRO A 227 2.04 -15.08 -6.26
CA PRO A 227 0.76 -15.56 -6.77
C PRO A 227 0.06 -14.43 -7.53
N ALA A 228 -0.55 -14.68 -8.70
CA ALA A 228 -1.26 -13.66 -9.49
C ALA A 228 -2.41 -13.00 -8.70
N PRO A 229 -2.75 -11.73 -8.98
CA PRO A 229 -3.86 -11.07 -8.30
C PRO A 229 -5.16 -11.70 -8.77
N PHE A 230 -6.09 -11.92 -7.84
CA PHE A 230 -7.43 -12.38 -8.18
C PHE A 230 -8.47 -11.50 -7.47
N LEU A 231 -9.63 -11.39 -8.12
CA LEU A 231 -10.75 -10.64 -7.55
C LEU A 231 -11.42 -11.50 -6.49
N VAL A 232 -11.47 -10.99 -5.26
CA VAL A 232 -12.33 -11.56 -4.23
C VAL A 232 -13.71 -10.96 -4.44
N SER A 233 -14.70 -11.81 -4.72
CA SER A 233 -16.11 -11.42 -4.71
C SER A 233 -16.81 -12.06 -3.51
N PHE A 234 -17.67 -11.27 -2.87
CA PHE A 234 -18.64 -11.81 -1.93
C PHE A 234 -19.93 -12.12 -2.71
N PRO A 235 -20.50 -13.33 -2.56
CA PRO A 235 -21.72 -13.73 -3.25
C PRO A 235 -22.95 -12.88 -2.85
#